data_AF-M2UFR3-F1
#
_entry.id   AF-M2UFR3-F1
#
_cell.length_a   1.000
_cell.length_b   1.000
_cell.length_c   1.000
_cell.angle_alpha   90.00
_cell.angle_beta   90.00
_cell.angle_gamma   90.00
#
_symmetry.space_group_name_H-M   'P 1'
#
loop_
_entity.id
_entity.type
_entity.pdbx_description
1 polymer ?
#
loop_
_entity_poly.entity_id
_entity_poly.type
_entity_poly.pdbx_seq_one_letter_code
_entity_poly.pdbx_strand_id
1 'polypeptide(L)'
;MDTYCRQLERVQRDIENDVHAGDCLVKTMITRKEKDQLDDLDMTMLASAFMLDGINTTGSIIQWFSAPIPSYLHVQRWAHEELDRVVGRDRLPNLGDEASLPYCRAIVKEVERCHNPFWLGIPQAASKVIWSDPLNFHPDCYLDENFSSVHSARLDDPRLRDH
;
A
#
# COMPACT_ATOMS: atom_id res chain seq x y z
N MET A 1 3.06 19.93 -8.54
CA MET A 1 3.60 19.38 -9.81
C MET A 1 5.03 19.85 -10.05
N ASP A 2 5.33 21.16 -10.07
CA ASP A 2 6.69 21.68 -10.35
C ASP A 2 7.82 21.01 -9.54
N THR A 3 7.57 20.74 -8.25
CA THR A 3 8.54 20.03 -7.40
C THR A 3 8.89 18.64 -7.92
N TYR A 4 7.91 17.85 -8.38
CA TYR A 4 8.12 16.49 -8.85
C TYR A 4 8.74 16.47 -10.25
N CYS A 5 8.36 17.41 -11.12
CA CYS A 5 9.05 17.63 -12.40
C CYS A 5 10.55 17.88 -12.18
N ARG A 6 10.89 18.78 -11.24
CA ARG A 6 12.28 19.12 -10.92
C ARG A 6 13.06 17.92 -10.37
N GLN A 7 12.43 17.05 -9.58
CA GLN A 7 13.07 15.82 -9.11
C GLN A 7 13.32 14.83 -10.26
N LEU A 8 12.38 14.70 -11.20
CA LEU A 8 12.55 13.88 -12.38
C LEU A 8 13.70 14.37 -13.25
N GLU A 9 13.73 15.66 -13.56
CA GLU A 9 14.84 16.29 -14.30
C GLU A 9 16.19 16.12 -13.59
N ARG A 10 16.20 16.18 -12.26
CA ARG A 10 17.42 15.97 -11.47
C ARG A 10 17.96 14.54 -11.65
N VAL A 11 17.09 13.54 -11.48
CA VAL A 11 17.50 12.12 -11.61
C VAL A 11 17.91 11.81 -13.06
N GLN A 12 17.18 12.34 -14.03
CA GLN A 12 17.52 12.23 -15.46
C GLN A 12 18.93 12.79 -15.73
N ARG A 13 19.20 14.00 -15.23
CA ARG A 13 20.52 14.64 -15.36
C ARG A 13 21.63 13.85 -14.66
N ASP A 14 21.35 13.30 -13.48
CA ASP A 14 22.34 12.49 -12.75
C ASP A 14 22.70 11.24 -13.56
N ILE A 15 21.71 10.57 -14.17
CA ILE A 15 21.93 9.41 -15.05
C ILE A 15 22.73 9.79 -16.31
N GLU A 16 22.38 10.89 -16.97
CA GLU A 16 23.06 11.36 -18.20
C GLU A 16 24.52 11.75 -17.97
N ASN A 17 24.84 12.28 -16.79
CA ASN A 17 26.20 12.69 -16.42
C ASN A 17 27.02 11.57 -15.77
N ASP A 18 26.54 10.32 -15.79
CA ASP A 18 27.17 9.16 -15.14
C ASP A 18 27.42 9.41 -13.62
N VAL A 19 26.56 10.23 -13.01
CA VAL A 19 26.54 10.46 -11.56
C VAL A 19 25.67 9.36 -10.94
N HIS A 20 26.15 8.74 -9.87
CA HIS A 20 25.42 7.68 -9.19
C HIS A 20 24.08 8.18 -8.62
N ALA A 21 23.00 7.91 -9.34
CA ALA A 21 21.64 8.01 -8.83
C ALA A 21 21.31 6.73 -8.05
N GLY A 22 20.98 6.87 -6.76
CA GLY A 22 20.50 5.75 -5.95
C GLY A 22 19.23 5.13 -6.52
N ASP A 23 19.00 3.85 -6.23
CA ASP A 23 17.81 3.14 -6.72
C ASP A 23 16.55 3.73 -6.11
N CYS A 24 15.67 4.26 -6.97
CA CYS A 24 14.43 4.91 -6.57
C CYS A 24 13.36 4.73 -7.66
N LEU A 25 12.10 4.98 -7.31
CA LEU A 25 10.96 4.85 -8.22
C LEU A 25 11.17 5.64 -9.53
N VAL A 26 11.66 6.88 -9.43
CA VAL A 26 11.92 7.75 -10.59
C VAL A 26 12.99 7.15 -11.52
N LYS A 27 14.09 6.64 -10.96
CA LYS A 27 15.14 5.95 -11.75
C LYS A 27 14.59 4.72 -12.48
N THR A 28 13.73 3.94 -11.81
CA THR A 28 13.07 2.78 -12.42
C THR A 28 12.15 3.18 -13.57
N MET A 29 11.36 4.26 -13.40
CA MET A 29 10.49 4.78 -14.47
C MET A 29 11.29 5.29 -15.66
N ILE A 30 12.38 6.04 -15.43
CA ILE A 30 13.29 6.51 -16.50
C ILE A 30 13.89 5.32 -17.25
N THR A 31 14.40 4.31 -16.53
CA THR A 31 15.03 3.13 -17.13
C THR A 31 14.05 2.30 -17.95
N ARG A 32 12.76 2.33 -17.60
CA ARG A 32 11.70 1.55 -18.27
C ARG A 32 10.81 2.39 -19.17
N LYS A 33 11.15 3.66 -19.40
CA LYS A 33 10.33 4.65 -20.12
C LYS A 33 9.82 4.13 -21.47
N GLU A 34 10.71 3.55 -22.28
CA GLU A 34 10.36 3.00 -23.60
C GLU A 34 9.49 1.74 -23.50
N LYS A 35 9.82 0.85 -22.55
CA LYS A 35 9.11 -0.42 -22.37
C LYS A 35 7.66 -0.20 -21.89
N ASP A 36 7.50 0.69 -20.93
CA ASP A 36 6.22 0.97 -20.28
C ASP A 36 5.46 2.14 -20.96
N GLN A 37 6.01 2.70 -22.05
CA GLN A 37 5.43 3.80 -22.86
C GLN A 37 5.06 5.04 -22.05
N LEU A 38 5.93 5.43 -21.12
CA LEU A 38 5.68 6.56 -20.21
C LEU A 38 6.21 7.87 -20.81
N ASP A 39 5.37 8.90 -20.85
CA ASP A 39 5.86 10.26 -21.10
C ASP A 39 6.33 10.95 -19.80
N ASP A 40 6.91 12.16 -19.92
CA ASP A 40 7.42 12.88 -18.74
C ASP A 40 6.29 13.35 -17.81
N LEU A 41 5.10 13.58 -18.36
CA LEU A 41 3.92 13.95 -17.59
C LEU A 41 3.41 12.73 -16.80
N ASP A 42 3.33 11.56 -17.41
CA ASP A 42 2.96 10.29 -16.79
C ASP A 42 3.90 9.99 -15.61
N MET A 43 5.20 10.03 -15.84
CA MET A 43 6.18 9.78 -14.78
C MET A 43 6.08 10.79 -13.65
N THR A 44 5.85 12.07 -13.97
CA THR A 44 5.63 13.11 -12.97
C THR A 44 4.35 12.87 -12.18
N MET A 45 3.25 12.52 -12.84
CA MET A 45 1.97 12.24 -12.21
C MET A 45 2.04 11.01 -11.33
N LEU A 46 2.66 9.93 -11.80
CA LEU A 46 2.87 8.70 -11.04
C LEU A 46 3.73 8.94 -9.80
N ALA A 47 4.86 9.66 -9.93
CA ALA A 47 5.69 10.03 -8.79
C ALA A 47 4.91 10.87 -7.78
N SER A 48 4.14 11.85 -8.26
CA SER A 48 3.34 12.75 -7.42
C SER A 48 2.25 11.98 -6.67
N ALA A 49 1.49 11.14 -7.38
CA ALA A 49 0.40 10.35 -6.82
C ALA A 49 0.92 9.38 -5.76
N PHE A 50 1.98 8.63 -6.08
CA PHE A 50 2.58 7.67 -5.14
C PHE A 50 3.01 8.33 -3.83
N MET A 51 3.65 9.50 -3.91
CA MET A 51 4.12 10.23 -2.74
C MET A 51 2.97 10.82 -1.92
N LEU A 52 1.97 11.43 -2.57
CA LEU A 52 0.82 12.05 -1.89
C LEU A 52 -0.09 11.01 -1.26
N ASP A 53 -0.38 9.92 -1.98
CA ASP A 53 -1.25 8.88 -1.50
C ASP A 53 -0.59 8.10 -0.35
N GLY A 54 0.70 7.82 -0.45
CA GLY A 54 1.46 7.13 0.61
C GLY A 54 1.57 7.94 1.91
N ILE A 55 1.80 9.26 1.82
CA ILE A 55 1.98 10.10 3.01
C ILE A 55 0.66 10.35 3.74
N ASN A 56 -0.41 10.66 3.01
CA ASN A 56 -1.69 11.02 3.62
C ASN A 56 -2.35 9.84 4.30
N THR A 57 -2.33 8.66 3.66
CA THR A 57 -2.98 7.45 4.18
C THR A 57 -2.27 6.93 5.43
N THR A 58 -0.96 6.71 5.34
CA THR A 58 -0.14 6.22 6.45
C THR A 58 -0.14 7.22 7.61
N GLY A 59 0.00 8.52 7.32
CA GLY A 59 -0.05 9.57 8.33
C GLY A 59 -1.38 9.60 9.09
N SER A 60 -2.50 9.41 8.37
CA SER A 60 -3.83 9.33 8.98
C SER A 60 -3.95 8.14 9.92
N ILE A 61 -3.48 6.96 9.52
CA ILE A 61 -3.53 5.75 10.38
C ILE A 61 -2.67 5.94 11.64
N ILE A 62 -1.46 6.50 11.52
CA ILE A 62 -0.60 6.79 12.69
C ILE A 62 -1.28 7.78 13.64
N GLN A 63 -1.92 8.81 13.10
CA GLN A 63 -2.69 9.77 13.89
C GLN A 63 -3.86 9.10 14.61
N TRP A 64 -4.61 8.24 13.92
CA TRP A 64 -5.75 7.50 14.48
C TRP A 64 -5.35 6.37 15.43
N PHE A 65 -4.10 5.89 15.37
CA PHE A 65 -3.53 5.04 16.42
C PHE A 65 -3.17 5.87 17.66
N SER A 66 -2.55 7.04 17.45
CA SER A 66 -2.03 7.90 18.53
C SER A 66 -3.12 8.55 19.37
N ALA A 67 -4.27 8.86 18.78
CA ALA A 67 -5.39 9.50 19.47
C ALA A 67 -6.07 8.61 20.55
N PRO A 68 -6.45 7.35 20.28
CA PRO A 68 -7.12 6.49 21.26
C PRO A 68 -6.17 5.78 22.22
N ILE A 69 -4.94 5.45 21.82
CA ILE A 69 -4.05 4.60 22.63
C ILE A 69 -3.84 5.08 24.08
N PRO A 70 -3.78 6.39 24.41
CA PRO A 70 -3.64 6.86 25.80
C PRO A 70 -4.88 6.55 26.66
N SER A 71 -6.06 6.41 26.04
CA SER A 71 -7.31 6.02 26.71
C SER A 71 -7.40 4.50 26.92
N TYR A 72 -6.61 3.71 26.18
CA TYR A 72 -6.60 2.24 26.23
C TYR A 72 -5.28 1.70 26.78
N LEU A 73 -4.89 2.16 27.98
CA LEU A 73 -3.62 1.78 28.61
C LEU A 73 -3.40 0.26 28.76
N HIS A 74 -4.47 -0.53 28.89
CA HIS A 74 -4.35 -1.99 28.95
C HIS A 74 -3.90 -2.60 27.61
N VAL A 75 -4.44 -2.10 26.48
CA VAL A 75 -4.02 -2.49 25.13
C VAL A 75 -2.55 -2.10 24.91
N GLN A 76 -2.18 -0.89 25.31
CA GLN A 76 -0.80 -0.43 25.22
C GLN A 76 0.16 -1.34 26.02
N ARG A 77 -0.20 -1.70 27.26
CA ARG A 77 0.62 -2.58 28.11
C ARG A 77 0.83 -3.97 27.48
N TRP A 78 -0.22 -4.60 26.97
CA TRP A 78 -0.11 -5.91 26.33
C TRP A 78 0.71 -5.86 25.02
N ALA A 79 0.60 -4.78 24.26
CA ALA A 79 1.44 -4.56 23.09
C ALA A 79 2.92 -4.44 23.47
N HIS A 80 3.24 -3.70 24.53
CA HIS A 80 4.62 -3.61 25.03
C HIS A 80 5.13 -4.95 25.57
N GLU A 81 4.30 -5.73 26.27
CA GLU A 81 4.68 -7.07 26.75
C GLU A 81 4.98 -8.03 25.59
N GLU A 82 4.19 -7.99 24.50
CA GLU A 82 4.45 -8.78 23.29
C GLU A 82 5.78 -8.36 22.63
N LEU A 83 6.02 -7.05 22.48
CA LEU A 83 7.26 -6.52 21.91
C LEU A 83 8.47 -6.88 22.76
N ASP A 84 8.40 -6.72 24.09
CA ASP A 84 9.48 -7.08 25.02
C ASP A 84 9.80 -8.58 24.93
N ARG A 85 8.80 -9.44 24.74
CA ARG A 85 8.98 -10.90 24.60
C ARG A 85 9.59 -11.32 23.27
N VAL A 86 9.20 -10.70 22.16
CA VAL A 86 9.57 -11.14 20.81
C VAL A 86 10.83 -10.44 20.30
N VAL A 87 10.91 -9.13 20.51
CA VAL A 87 11.99 -8.28 20.00
C VAL A 87 13.08 -8.09 21.05
N GLY A 88 12.69 -8.02 22.32
CA GLY A 88 13.58 -7.62 23.42
C GLY A 88 13.81 -6.12 23.47
N ARG A 89 14.69 -5.67 24.36
CA ARG A 89 15.00 -4.24 24.56
C ARG A 89 16.30 -3.76 23.92
N ASP A 90 17.09 -4.69 23.37
CA ASP A 90 18.42 -4.40 22.84
C ASP A 90 18.41 -3.97 21.36
N ARG A 91 17.27 -4.10 20.67
CA ARG A 91 17.14 -3.74 19.25
C ARG A 91 15.75 -3.22 18.90
N LEU A 92 15.64 -2.59 17.74
CA LEU A 92 14.36 -2.22 17.14
C LEU A 92 13.71 -3.43 16.44
N PRO A 93 12.36 -3.43 16.29
CA PRO A 93 11.64 -4.41 15.49
C PRO A 93 12.07 -4.36 14.01
N ASN A 94 12.04 -5.51 13.34
CA ASN A 94 12.25 -5.62 11.89
C ASN A 94 11.13 -6.45 11.23
N LEU A 95 11.11 -6.51 9.90
CA LEU A 95 10.05 -7.20 9.14
C LEU A 95 9.95 -8.70 9.47
N GLY A 96 11.05 -9.36 9.85
CA GLY A 96 11.04 -10.77 10.23
C GLY A 96 10.30 -11.05 11.55
N ASP A 97 10.09 -10.03 12.39
CA ASP A 97 9.38 -10.17 13.66
C ASP A 97 7.85 -10.17 13.48
N GLU A 98 7.34 -9.64 12.36
CA GLU A 98 5.92 -9.36 12.16
C GLU A 98 5.03 -10.58 12.41
N ALA A 99 5.43 -11.75 11.90
CA ALA A 99 4.69 -13.00 12.07
C ALA A 99 4.58 -13.43 13.55
N SER A 100 5.50 -12.98 14.40
CA SER A 100 5.53 -13.27 15.84
C SER A 100 4.88 -12.18 16.69
N LEU A 101 4.32 -11.13 16.08
CA LEU A 101 3.65 -10.01 16.74
C LEU A 101 2.13 -9.97 16.44
N PRO A 102 1.37 -11.03 16.72
CA PRO A 102 -0.05 -11.11 16.36
C PRO A 102 -0.91 -10.07 17.07
N TYR A 103 -0.58 -9.66 18.31
CA TYR A 103 -1.35 -8.66 19.05
C TYR A 103 -1.11 -7.25 18.49
N CYS A 104 0.14 -6.87 18.23
CA CYS A 104 0.44 -5.61 17.54
C CYS A 104 -0.22 -5.54 16.16
N ARG A 105 -0.20 -6.65 15.40
CA ARG A 105 -0.89 -6.74 14.10
C ARG A 105 -2.41 -6.56 14.25
N ALA A 106 -3.01 -7.14 15.29
CA ALA A 106 -4.43 -6.97 15.57
C ALA A 106 -4.78 -5.51 15.89
N ILE A 107 -3.92 -4.80 16.63
CA ILE A 107 -4.11 -3.37 16.92
C ILE A 107 -4.13 -2.54 15.62
N VAL A 108 -3.15 -2.74 14.73
CA VAL A 108 -3.09 -2.00 13.45
C VAL A 108 -4.37 -2.25 12.64
N LYS A 109 -4.79 -3.51 12.53
CA LYS A 109 -6.04 -3.88 11.84
C LYS A 109 -7.27 -3.24 12.47
N GLU A 110 -7.33 -3.15 13.79
CA GLU A 110 -8.48 -2.55 14.47
C GLU A 110 -8.53 -1.02 14.27
N VAL A 111 -7.38 -0.36 14.23
CA VAL A 111 -7.28 1.07 13.88
C VAL A 111 -7.77 1.29 12.46
N GLU A 112 -7.32 0.48 11.50
CA GLU A 112 -7.77 0.55 10.10
C GLU A 112 -9.27 0.24 9.97
N ARG A 113 -9.79 -0.73 10.74
CA ARG A 113 -11.22 -1.06 10.75
C ARG A 113 -12.08 0.10 11.25
N CYS A 114 -11.62 0.82 12.28
CA CYS A 114 -12.36 1.93 12.88
C CYS A 114 -12.19 3.24 12.13
N HIS A 115 -11.02 3.47 11.54
CA HIS A 115 -10.58 4.77 11.01
C HIS A 115 -9.92 4.64 9.63
N ASN A 116 -10.54 3.88 8.73
CA ASN A 116 -10.06 3.76 7.35
C ASN A 116 -10.11 5.13 6.64
N PRO A 117 -8.99 5.64 6.08
CA PRO A 117 -8.98 6.90 5.33
C PRO A 117 -9.90 6.88 4.09
N PHE A 118 -10.25 5.70 3.56
CA PHE A 118 -11.11 5.49 2.40
C PHE A 118 -12.40 4.72 2.74
N TRP A 119 -13.20 5.25 3.66
CA TRP A 119 -14.55 4.80 4.03
C TRP A 119 -15.46 4.37 2.86
N LEU A 120 -15.38 5.06 1.72
CA LEU A 120 -16.20 4.80 0.53
C LEU A 120 -15.43 4.13 -0.61
N GLY A 121 -14.15 3.81 -0.39
CA GLY A 121 -13.25 3.32 -1.45
C GLY A 121 -13.01 4.35 -2.55
N ILE A 122 -12.45 3.87 -3.66
CA ILE A 122 -12.23 4.66 -4.88
C ILE A 122 -13.42 4.38 -5.81
N PRO A 123 -14.11 5.41 -6.34
CA PRO A 123 -15.15 5.21 -7.33
C PRO A 123 -14.65 4.41 -8.53
N GLN A 124 -15.34 3.32 -8.85
CA GLN A 124 -15.04 2.50 -10.01
C GLN A 124 -16.03 2.83 -11.13
N ALA A 125 -15.53 2.85 -12.36
CA ALA A 125 -16.34 3.00 -13.56
C ALA A 125 -16.15 1.77 -14.45
N ALA A 126 -17.24 1.19 -14.95
CA ALA A 126 -17.19 0.07 -15.89
C ALA A 126 -16.64 0.55 -17.24
N SER A 127 -15.59 -0.11 -17.73
CA SER A 127 -14.95 0.24 -19.01
C SER A 127 -15.70 -0.32 -20.22
N LYS A 128 -16.41 -1.46 -20.08
CA LYS A 128 -17.29 -2.04 -21.10
C LYS A 128 -18.50 -2.75 -20.47
N VAL A 129 -19.68 -2.36 -20.95
CA VAL A 129 -21.03 -2.91 -20.73
C VAL A 129 -21.59 -2.75 -19.31
N ILE A 130 -22.57 -1.84 -19.19
CA ILE A 130 -23.57 -1.88 -18.12
C ILE A 130 -24.66 -2.82 -18.63
N TRP A 131 -24.79 -3.98 -18.00
CA TRP A 131 -25.88 -4.90 -18.31
C TRP A 131 -27.20 -4.25 -17.88
N SER A 132 -28.14 -4.11 -18.82
CA SER A 132 -29.47 -3.57 -18.54
C SER A 132 -30.33 -4.49 -17.66
N ASP A 133 -29.98 -5.79 -17.62
CA ASP A 133 -30.56 -6.80 -16.76
C ASP A 133 -29.45 -7.41 -15.86
N PRO A 134 -29.55 -7.28 -14.53
CA PRO A 134 -28.61 -7.89 -13.59
C PRO A 134 -28.46 -9.41 -13.74
N LEU A 135 -29.44 -10.10 -14.32
CA LEU A 135 -29.38 -11.55 -14.58
C LEU A 135 -28.52 -11.92 -15.80
N ASN A 136 -28.19 -10.96 -16.66
CA ASN A 136 -27.24 -11.12 -17.77
C ASN A 136 -25.80 -10.74 -17.39
N PHE A 137 -25.55 -10.48 -16.10
CA PHE A 137 -24.19 -10.35 -15.60
C PHE A 137 -23.46 -11.69 -15.77
N HIS A 138 -22.54 -11.75 -16.72
CA HIS A 138 -21.58 -12.85 -16.86
C HIS A 138 -20.33 -12.52 -16.04
N PRO A 139 -20.19 -13.02 -14.80
CA PRO A 139 -19.04 -12.72 -13.94
C PRO A 139 -17.71 -13.21 -14.54
N ASP A 140 -17.75 -14.20 -15.42
CA ASP A 140 -16.58 -14.88 -15.99
C ASP A 140 -15.60 -13.94 -16.70
N CYS A 141 -16.05 -12.77 -17.19
CA CYS A 141 -15.15 -11.78 -17.80
C CYS A 141 -14.30 -10.99 -16.78
N TYR A 142 -14.65 -11.04 -15.50
CA TYR A 142 -13.88 -10.49 -14.38
C TYR A 142 -13.19 -11.57 -13.54
N LEU A 143 -13.52 -12.84 -13.82
CA LEU A 143 -12.93 -14.02 -13.19
C LEU A 143 -11.98 -14.68 -14.19
N ASP A 144 -10.88 -14.01 -14.56
CA ASP A 144 -9.75 -14.78 -15.10
C ASP A 144 -9.34 -15.76 -14.01
N GLU A 145 -9.52 -17.06 -14.26
CA GLU A 145 -9.28 -18.14 -13.29
C GLU A 145 -7.84 -18.12 -12.76
N ASN A 146 -6.93 -17.43 -13.44
CA ASN A 146 -5.54 -17.30 -13.07
C ASN A 146 -5.22 -16.16 -12.10
N PHE A 147 -6.12 -15.16 -11.93
CA PHE A 147 -5.83 -13.93 -11.18
C PHE A 147 -6.95 -13.46 -10.23
N SER A 148 -8.02 -14.23 -10.11
CA SER A 148 -9.20 -13.83 -9.33
C SER A 148 -9.07 -14.18 -7.85
N SER A 149 -9.46 -13.23 -6.98
CA SER A 149 -9.70 -13.41 -5.54
C SER A 149 -10.70 -14.54 -5.22
N VAL A 150 -11.43 -15.06 -6.21
CA VAL A 150 -12.29 -16.24 -6.07
C VAL A 150 -11.49 -17.53 -5.94
N HIS A 151 -10.31 -17.63 -6.58
CA HIS A 151 -9.41 -18.78 -6.40
C HIS A 151 -8.85 -18.82 -4.98
N SER A 152 -8.37 -17.68 -4.49
CA SER A 152 -7.84 -17.56 -3.14
C SER A 152 -8.91 -17.71 -2.06
N ALA A 153 -10.12 -17.19 -2.27
CA ALA A 153 -11.25 -17.39 -1.36
C ALA A 153 -11.66 -18.87 -1.19
N ARG A 154 -11.34 -19.72 -2.18
CA ARG A 154 -11.60 -21.17 -2.15
C ARG A 154 -10.47 -21.98 -1.48
N LEU A 155 -9.35 -21.36 -1.11
CA LEU A 155 -8.28 -22.04 -0.39
C LEU A 155 -8.74 -22.38 1.04
N ASP A 156 -8.52 -23.63 1.43
CA ASP A 156 -8.92 -24.15 2.75
C ASP A 156 -8.16 -23.46 3.90
N ASP A 157 -6.93 -23.00 3.67
CA ASP A 157 -6.16 -22.23 4.64
C ASP A 157 -6.42 -20.71 4.49
N PRO A 158 -7.04 -20.06 5.50
CA PRO A 158 -7.32 -18.62 5.47
C PRO A 158 -6.08 -17.74 5.36
N ARG A 159 -4.88 -18.26 5.68
CA ARG A 159 -3.62 -17.50 5.62
C ARG A 159 -3.03 -17.41 4.22
N LEU A 160 -3.47 -18.29 3.32
CA LEU A 160 -3.03 -18.32 1.93
C LEU A 160 -3.98 -17.53 1.01
N ARG A 161 -5.02 -16.93 1.59
CA ARG A 161 -5.96 -16.08 0.86
C ARG A 161 -5.37 -14.69 0.69
N ASP A 162 -5.38 -14.19 -0.53
CA ASP A 162 -5.15 -12.79 -0.84
C ASP A 162 -6.20 -11.96 -0.06
N HIS A 163 -5.71 -11.01 0.72
CA HIS A 163 -6.52 -10.12 1.56
C HIS A 163 -6.66 -8.75 0.90
#